data_AF-A0A151BRK0-F1
#
_entry.id   AF-A0A151BRK0-F1
#
_cell.length_a   1.000
_cell.length_b   1.000
_cell.length_c   1.000
_cell.angle_alpha   90.00
_cell.angle_beta   90.00
_cell.angle_gamma   90.00
#
_symmetry.space_group_name_H-M   'P 1'
#
loop_
_entity.id
_entity.type
_entity.pdbx_description
1 polymer ?
#
loop_
_entity_poly.entity_id
_entity_poly.type
_entity_poly.pdbx_seq_one_letter_code
_entity_poly.pdbx_strand_id
1 'polypeptide(L)'
;MSREDRILEALKESEDGLTIQEVIRKTGISKTAAIKYLATFKMAGKADFVESGPTRLWRLVTHKRVKKPSGKGGILRSLLRELTERADLTGSAILKGEGVVLAAVLPKNMDYDKLETLASSLMRAGVRSIELAGMERFEEMTVKGSKGRILALNEDGTFLIAFCKPDTMPGSVKLEMEELSKRIREALDSK
;
A
#
# COMPACT_ATOMS: atom_id res chain seq x y z
N MET A 1 -28.87 -9.38 13.31
CA MET A 1 -27.56 -8.80 12.97
C MET A 1 -26.77 -8.58 14.25
N SER A 2 -25.51 -9.03 14.34
CA SER A 2 -24.72 -8.91 15.57
C SER A 2 -24.29 -7.46 15.83
N ARG A 3 -23.84 -7.15 17.06
CA ARG A 3 -23.30 -5.82 17.39
C ARG A 3 -22.06 -5.49 16.56
N GLU A 4 -21.22 -6.49 16.28
CA GLU A 4 -20.05 -6.35 15.41
C GLU A 4 -20.48 -6.01 13.98
N ASP A 5 -21.41 -6.78 13.40
CA ASP A 5 -21.88 -6.58 12.03
C ASP A 5 -22.44 -5.18 11.81
N ARG A 6 -23.23 -4.67 12.77
CA ARG A 6 -23.83 -3.33 12.70
C ARG A 6 -22.78 -2.23 12.63
N ILE A 7 -21.68 -2.36 13.36
CA ILE A 7 -20.60 -1.36 13.37
C ILE A 7 -19.81 -1.43 12.06
N LEU A 8 -19.52 -2.65 11.58
CA LEU A 8 -18.83 -2.84 10.31
C LEU A 8 -19.66 -2.27 9.15
N GLU A 9 -20.97 -2.49 9.14
CA GLU A 9 -21.88 -1.94 8.13
C GLU A 9 -21.94 -0.41 8.20
N ALA A 10 -22.09 0.16 9.39
CA ALA A 10 -22.10 1.62 9.57
C ALA A 10 -20.80 2.28 9.09
N LEU A 11 -19.64 1.67 9.37
CA LEU A 11 -18.34 2.17 8.90
C LEU A 11 -18.16 1.98 7.39
N LYS A 12 -18.75 0.93 6.79
CA LYS A 12 -18.71 0.68 5.34
C LYS A 12 -19.51 1.71 4.54
N GLU A 13 -20.58 2.24 5.12
CA GLU A 13 -21.43 3.27 4.51
C GLU A 13 -20.82 4.68 4.51
N SER A 14 -19.72 4.92 5.22
CA SER A 14 -19.09 6.25 5.33
C SER A 14 -17.74 6.29 4.63
N GLU A 15 -17.62 7.07 3.55
CA GLU A 15 -16.36 7.28 2.84
C GLU A 15 -15.36 8.13 3.66
N ASP A 16 -15.86 9.14 4.36
CA ASP A 16 -15.05 10.09 5.15
C ASP A 16 -14.74 9.58 6.58
N GLY A 17 -15.26 8.41 6.94
CA GLY A 17 -15.19 7.86 8.29
C GLY A 17 -16.29 8.40 9.21
N LEU A 18 -16.33 7.91 10.45
CA LEU A 18 -17.35 8.23 11.44
C LEU A 18 -16.72 8.58 12.78
N THR A 19 -17.24 9.61 13.43
CA THR A 19 -16.97 9.85 14.84
C THR A 19 -17.61 8.77 15.71
N ILE A 20 -17.15 8.64 16.97
CA ILE A 20 -17.78 7.73 17.94
C ILE A 20 -19.27 8.04 18.10
N GLN A 21 -19.65 9.33 18.07
CA GLN A 21 -21.05 9.75 18.21
C GLN A 21 -21.90 9.30 17.01
N GLU A 22 -21.37 9.37 15.80
CA GLU A 22 -22.08 8.91 14.61
C GLU A 22 -22.20 7.38 14.55
N VAL A 23 -21.17 6.66 14.99
CA VAL A 23 -21.26 5.19 15.16
C VAL A 23 -22.38 4.85 16.13
N ILE A 24 -22.46 5.51 17.28
CA ILE A 24 -23.55 5.32 18.25
C ILE A 24 -24.91 5.61 17.61
N ARG A 25 -25.03 6.75 16.90
CA ARG A 25 -26.28 7.17 16.25
C ARG A 25 -26.75 6.18 15.18
N LYS A 26 -25.84 5.69 14.32
CA LYS A 26 -26.15 4.74 13.23
C LYS A 26 -26.43 3.33 13.74
N THR A 27 -25.72 2.89 14.78
CA THR A 27 -25.75 1.49 15.24
C THR A 27 -26.58 1.28 16.50
N GLY A 28 -27.04 2.33 17.17
CA GLY A 28 -27.81 2.23 18.42
C GLY A 28 -27.11 1.49 19.57
N ILE A 29 -25.78 1.36 19.53
CA ILE A 29 -24.99 0.74 20.61
C ILE A 29 -24.55 1.77 21.65
N SER A 30 -24.18 1.31 22.84
CA SER A 30 -23.64 2.20 23.87
C SER A 30 -22.25 2.74 23.52
N LYS A 31 -21.89 3.90 24.08
CA LYS A 31 -20.57 4.53 23.91
C LYS A 31 -19.42 3.59 24.28
N THR A 32 -19.54 2.88 25.40
CA THR A 32 -18.53 1.91 25.84
C THR A 32 -18.38 0.74 24.87
N ALA A 33 -19.51 0.24 24.33
CA ALA A 33 -19.47 -0.81 23.32
C ALA A 33 -18.80 -0.32 22.03
N ALA A 34 -19.16 0.87 21.54
CA ALA A 34 -18.55 1.46 20.35
C ALA A 34 -17.02 1.57 20.50
N ILE A 35 -16.54 2.15 21.62
CA ILE A 35 -15.10 2.28 21.88
C ILE A 35 -14.40 0.92 21.92
N LYS A 36 -14.99 -0.06 22.62
CA LYS A 36 -14.42 -1.40 22.75
C LYS A 36 -14.29 -2.08 21.39
N TYR A 37 -15.35 -2.11 20.60
CA TYR A 37 -15.34 -2.75 19.28
C TYR A 37 -14.39 -2.06 18.31
N LEU A 38 -14.37 -0.72 18.28
CA LEU A 38 -13.45 0.04 17.43
C LEU A 38 -11.98 -0.22 17.80
N ALA A 39 -11.66 -0.30 19.10
CA ALA A 39 -10.32 -0.70 19.55
C ALA A 39 -9.98 -2.15 19.13
N THR A 40 -10.91 -3.09 19.29
CA THR A 40 -10.73 -4.48 18.84
C THR A 40 -10.53 -4.55 17.32
N PHE A 41 -11.28 -3.78 16.54
CA PHE A 41 -11.12 -3.72 15.08
C PHE A 41 -9.79 -3.12 14.66
N LYS A 42 -9.29 -2.09 15.38
CA LYS A 42 -7.94 -1.55 15.16
C LYS A 42 -6.85 -2.57 15.44
N MET A 43 -6.94 -3.28 16.56
CA MET A 43 -6.00 -4.36 16.89
C MET A 43 -6.04 -5.50 15.88
N ALA A 44 -7.22 -5.80 15.34
CA ALA A 44 -7.41 -6.83 14.31
C ALA A 44 -7.13 -6.35 12.88
N GLY A 45 -6.70 -5.10 12.68
CA GLY A 45 -6.46 -4.52 11.36
C GLY A 45 -7.72 -4.32 10.49
N LYS A 46 -8.93 -4.42 11.07
CA LYS A 46 -10.21 -4.26 10.37
C LYS A 46 -10.64 -2.80 10.20
N ALA A 47 -10.20 -1.91 11.09
CA ALA A 47 -10.56 -0.49 11.10
C ALA A 47 -9.38 0.37 11.58
N ASP A 48 -9.32 1.62 11.14
CA ASP A 48 -8.39 2.62 11.68
C ASP A 48 -9.09 3.98 11.79
N PHE A 49 -8.39 5.00 12.29
CA PHE A 49 -8.93 6.37 12.35
C PHE A 49 -7.98 7.41 11.78
N VAL A 50 -8.55 8.50 11.29
CA VAL A 50 -7.84 9.74 10.94
C VAL A 50 -8.15 10.79 11.98
N GLU A 51 -7.15 11.59 12.34
CA GLU A 51 -7.35 12.77 13.17
C GLU A 51 -7.77 13.95 12.28
N SER A 52 -8.93 14.53 12.58
CA SER A 52 -9.45 15.74 11.95
C SER A 52 -9.77 16.74 13.04
N GLY A 53 -8.79 17.60 13.34
CA GLY A 53 -8.84 18.53 14.48
C GLY A 53 -8.96 17.77 15.82
N PRO A 54 -9.92 18.10 16.70
CA PRO A 54 -10.09 17.41 17.99
C PRO A 54 -10.76 16.04 17.88
N THR A 55 -11.09 15.58 16.67
CA THR A 55 -11.98 14.44 16.45
C THR A 55 -11.27 13.31 15.72
N ARG A 56 -11.62 12.06 16.09
CA ARG A 56 -11.20 10.85 15.39
C ARG A 56 -12.31 10.34 14.49
N LEU A 57 -12.00 10.23 13.21
CA LEU A 57 -12.88 9.67 12.18
C LEU A 57 -12.47 8.22 11.92
N TRP A 58 -13.29 7.30 12.42
CA TRP A 58 -13.09 5.86 12.27
C TRP A 58 -13.57 5.39 10.91
N ARG A 59 -12.75 4.58 10.24
CA ARG A 59 -13.02 4.01 8.93
C ARG A 59 -12.68 2.54 8.94
N LEU A 60 -13.38 1.73 8.15
CA LEU A 60 -12.87 0.40 7.85
C LEU A 60 -11.51 0.55 7.17
N VAL A 61 -10.58 -0.35 7.50
CA VAL A 61 -9.43 -0.60 6.64
C VAL A 61 -10.01 -1.26 5.40
N THR A 62 -10.48 -0.43 4.49
CA THR A 62 -10.72 -0.86 3.14
C THR A 62 -9.34 -1.05 2.53
N HIS A 63 -8.91 -2.30 2.39
CA HIS A 63 -8.23 -2.66 1.15
C HIS A 63 -9.23 -2.21 0.08
N LYS A 64 -9.02 -1.01 -0.49
CA LYS A 64 -9.75 -0.62 -1.68
C LYS A 64 -9.53 -1.81 -2.60
N ARG A 65 -10.59 -2.58 -2.88
CA ARG A 65 -10.59 -3.46 -4.06
C ARG A 65 -10.23 -2.51 -5.18
N VAL A 66 -8.97 -2.51 -5.58
CA VAL A 66 -8.51 -1.74 -6.72
C VAL A 66 -9.34 -2.28 -7.86
N LYS A 67 -10.28 -1.45 -8.34
CA LYS A 67 -10.87 -1.65 -9.66
C LYS A 67 -9.69 -1.91 -10.57
N LYS A 68 -9.67 -3.09 -11.20
CA LYS A 68 -8.78 -3.46 -12.30
C LYS A 68 -8.46 -2.19 -13.09
N PRO A 69 -7.20 -1.74 -13.17
CA PRO A 69 -6.91 -0.36 -13.56
C PRO A 69 -7.44 -0.10 -14.96
N SER A 70 -8.46 0.73 -15.07
CA SER A 70 -9.07 1.16 -16.33
C SER A 70 -8.21 2.26 -16.96
N GLY A 71 -7.88 2.10 -18.25
CA GLY A 71 -7.18 3.10 -19.07
C GLY A 71 -5.66 2.89 -19.13
N LYS A 72 -4.91 3.41 -18.14
CA LYS A 72 -3.43 3.42 -18.16
C LYS A 72 -2.75 2.17 -17.57
N GLY A 73 -3.50 1.32 -16.85
CA GLY A 73 -2.95 0.12 -16.21
C GLY A 73 -2.39 -0.94 -17.17
N GLY A 74 -2.87 -0.96 -18.42
CA GLY A 74 -2.35 -1.85 -19.46
C GLY A 74 -0.90 -1.53 -19.83
N ILE A 75 -0.60 -0.25 -20.04
CA ILE A 75 0.74 0.25 -20.39
C ILE A 75 1.70 0.05 -19.22
N LEU A 76 1.32 0.45 -18.00
CA LEU A 76 2.18 0.25 -16.83
C LEU A 76 2.48 -1.24 -16.58
N ARG A 77 1.51 -2.11 -16.85
CA ARG A 77 1.70 -3.55 -16.72
C ARG A 77 2.59 -4.13 -17.82
N SER A 78 2.55 -3.63 -19.05
CA SER A 78 3.48 -4.08 -20.10
C SER A 78 4.91 -3.68 -19.75
N LEU A 79 5.11 -2.44 -19.30
CA LEU A 79 6.41 -1.96 -18.82
C LEU A 79 6.97 -2.82 -17.67
N LEU A 80 6.12 -3.22 -16.71
CA LEU A 80 6.54 -4.11 -15.63
C LEU A 80 6.88 -5.52 -16.11
N ARG A 81 6.18 -6.05 -17.11
CA ARG A 81 6.53 -7.36 -17.69
C ARG A 81 7.89 -7.31 -18.36
N GLU A 82 8.15 -6.27 -19.16
CA GLU A 82 9.46 -6.03 -19.78
C GLU A 82 10.57 -5.99 -18.72
N LEU A 83 10.39 -5.21 -17.64
CA LEU A 83 11.34 -5.18 -16.52
C LEU A 83 11.53 -6.56 -15.90
N THR A 84 10.43 -7.24 -15.60
CA THR A 84 10.44 -8.56 -14.94
C THR A 84 11.22 -9.59 -15.76
N GLU A 85 11.05 -9.58 -17.07
CA GLU A 85 11.72 -10.48 -17.99
C GLU A 85 13.20 -10.09 -18.19
N ARG A 86 13.50 -8.82 -18.47
CA ARG A 86 14.88 -8.34 -18.71
C ARG A 86 15.79 -8.50 -17.50
N ALA A 87 15.26 -8.24 -16.30
CA ALA A 87 16.01 -8.32 -15.06
C ALA A 87 15.84 -9.68 -14.32
N ASP A 88 15.20 -10.66 -14.97
CA ASP A 88 14.95 -12.02 -14.44
C ASP A 88 14.35 -12.02 -13.01
N LEU A 89 13.34 -11.17 -12.81
CA LEU A 89 12.66 -11.00 -11.53
C LEU A 89 11.56 -12.04 -11.34
N THR A 90 11.24 -12.32 -10.08
CA THR A 90 10.07 -13.16 -9.73
C THR A 90 8.77 -12.36 -9.72
N GLY A 91 8.86 -11.03 -9.72
CA GLY A 91 7.74 -10.10 -9.81
C GLY A 91 8.20 -8.66 -9.66
N SER A 92 7.30 -7.73 -9.96
CA SER A 92 7.50 -6.29 -9.81
C SER A 92 6.17 -5.56 -9.61
N ALA A 93 6.21 -4.36 -9.03
CA ALA A 93 5.03 -3.54 -8.81
C ALA A 93 5.33 -2.04 -8.87
N ILE A 94 4.33 -1.27 -9.30
CA ILE A 94 4.30 0.18 -9.27
C ILE A 94 3.19 0.59 -8.33
N LEU A 95 3.53 1.43 -7.35
CA LEU A 95 2.61 1.96 -6.36
C LEU A 95 2.71 3.48 -6.30
N LYS A 96 1.64 4.12 -5.82
CA LYS A 96 1.56 5.57 -5.61
C LYS A 96 1.14 5.88 -4.18
N GLY A 97 1.70 6.95 -3.61
CA GLY A 97 1.35 7.41 -2.26
C GLY A 97 1.56 6.30 -1.22
N GLU A 98 0.60 6.11 -0.31
CA GLU A 98 0.68 5.16 0.84
C GLU A 98 0.61 3.66 0.49
N GLY A 99 0.93 3.27 -0.75
CA GLY A 99 0.92 1.87 -1.20
C GLY A 99 -0.26 1.50 -2.10
N VAL A 100 -0.88 2.46 -2.78
CA VAL A 100 -1.93 2.17 -3.77
C VAL A 100 -1.29 1.55 -5.00
N VAL A 101 -1.64 0.29 -5.31
CA VAL A 101 -1.06 -0.43 -6.46
C VAL A 101 -1.63 0.09 -7.78
N LEU A 102 -0.76 0.61 -8.65
CA LEU A 102 -1.10 1.05 -10.01
C LEU A 102 -1.01 -0.11 -11.01
N ALA A 103 0.03 -0.94 -10.89
CA ALA A 103 0.23 -2.12 -11.70
C ALA A 103 1.16 -3.12 -10.98
N ALA A 104 1.01 -4.41 -11.28
CA ALA A 104 1.86 -5.45 -10.73
C ALA A 104 2.00 -6.67 -11.64
N VAL A 105 3.16 -7.31 -11.55
CA VAL A 105 3.46 -8.69 -11.97
C VAL A 105 3.83 -9.44 -10.69
N LEU A 106 2.90 -10.25 -10.17
CA LEU A 106 3.03 -10.83 -8.83
C LEU A 106 3.82 -12.15 -8.86
N PRO A 107 4.65 -12.42 -7.83
CA PRO A 107 5.18 -13.75 -7.58
C PRO A 107 4.08 -14.79 -7.38
N LYS A 108 4.37 -16.07 -7.64
CA LYS A 108 3.38 -17.18 -7.60
C LYS A 108 2.53 -17.26 -6.31
N ASN A 109 3.10 -16.89 -5.16
CA ASN A 109 2.46 -17.00 -3.84
C ASN A 109 2.02 -15.64 -3.25
N MET A 110 1.93 -14.61 -4.10
CA MET A 110 1.55 -13.26 -3.70
C MET A 110 0.24 -12.85 -4.36
N ASP A 111 -0.62 -12.20 -3.59
CA ASP A 111 -1.83 -11.53 -4.04
C ASP A 111 -1.67 -10.01 -3.79
N TYR A 112 -2.65 -9.23 -4.23
CA TYR A 112 -2.62 -7.78 -4.08
C TYR A 112 -2.69 -7.33 -2.62
N ASP A 113 -3.47 -8.02 -1.77
CA ASP A 113 -3.60 -7.67 -0.35
C ASP A 113 -2.26 -7.84 0.39
N LYS A 114 -1.53 -8.91 0.09
CA LYS A 114 -0.16 -9.13 0.60
C LYS A 114 0.83 -8.11 0.05
N LEU A 115 0.74 -7.75 -1.23
CA LEU A 115 1.61 -6.74 -1.84
C LEU A 115 1.40 -5.36 -1.20
N GLU A 116 0.15 -4.94 -1.00
CA GLU A 116 -0.20 -3.68 -0.34
C GLU A 116 0.33 -3.65 1.10
N THR A 117 0.08 -4.72 1.85
CA THR A 117 0.54 -4.85 3.24
C THR A 117 2.08 -4.75 3.33
N LEU A 118 2.78 -5.43 2.42
CA LEU A 118 4.22 -5.40 2.31
C LEU A 118 4.71 -3.98 1.97
N ALA A 119 4.15 -3.37 0.94
CA ALA A 119 4.56 -2.05 0.47
C ALA A 119 4.37 -0.97 1.53
N SER A 120 3.20 -0.89 2.17
CA SER A 120 2.95 0.08 3.23
C SER A 120 3.86 -0.13 4.43
N SER A 121 4.21 -1.39 4.76
CA SER A 121 5.17 -1.68 5.83
C SER A 121 6.58 -1.21 5.48
N LEU A 122 7.03 -1.45 4.24
CA LEU A 122 8.33 -1.00 3.75
C LEU A 122 8.41 0.54 3.72
N MET A 123 7.39 1.21 3.20
CA MET A 123 7.36 2.68 3.14
C MET A 123 7.39 3.29 4.54
N ARG A 124 6.56 2.80 5.48
CA ARG A 124 6.58 3.30 6.86
C ARG A 124 7.94 3.11 7.51
N ALA A 125 8.54 1.93 7.36
CA ALA A 125 9.87 1.67 7.91
C ALA A 125 10.92 2.59 7.30
N GLY A 126 10.97 2.68 5.96
CA GLY A 126 11.93 3.52 5.24
C GLY A 126 11.81 5.00 5.60
N VAL A 127 10.62 5.59 5.48
CA VAL A 127 10.38 7.00 5.83
C VAL A 127 10.74 7.27 7.28
N ARG A 128 10.28 6.42 8.21
CA ARG A 128 10.53 6.64 9.64
C ARG A 128 12.02 6.54 9.99
N SER A 129 12.75 5.62 9.37
CA SER A 129 14.20 5.46 9.57
C SER A 129 14.97 6.68 9.09
N ILE A 130 14.62 7.24 7.93
CA ILE A 130 15.25 8.45 7.37
C ILE A 130 14.99 9.67 8.26
N GLU A 131 13.74 9.87 8.70
CA GLU A 131 13.38 10.95 9.64
C GLU A 131 14.21 10.87 10.93
N LEU A 132 14.26 9.69 11.55
CA LEU A 132 14.99 9.48 12.80
C LEU A 132 16.49 9.67 12.65
N ALA A 133 17.04 9.38 11.47
CA ALA A 133 18.45 9.57 11.16
C ALA A 133 18.79 11.03 10.78
N GLY A 134 17.80 11.93 10.73
CA GLY A 134 18.00 13.33 10.29
C GLY A 134 18.40 13.46 8.82
N MET A 135 18.03 12.47 7.99
CA MET A 135 18.29 12.45 6.55
C MET A 135 17.12 13.12 5.80
N GLU A 136 17.37 13.57 4.57
CA GLU A 136 16.37 14.37 3.82
C GLU A 136 15.19 13.54 3.31
N ARG A 137 15.47 12.46 2.56
CA ARG A 137 14.41 11.68 1.89
C ARG A 137 14.71 10.19 1.80
N PHE A 138 13.64 9.40 1.82
CA PHE A 138 13.70 7.96 1.57
C PHE A 138 13.77 7.71 0.06
N GLU A 139 14.95 7.31 -0.42
CA GLU A 139 15.20 7.00 -1.84
C GLU A 139 15.10 5.51 -2.14
N GLU A 140 15.74 4.66 -1.33
CA GLU A 140 15.80 3.23 -1.59
C GLU A 140 15.87 2.37 -0.34
N MET A 141 15.42 1.12 -0.45
CA MET A 141 15.63 0.08 0.55
C MET A 141 15.80 -1.28 -0.11
N THR A 142 16.71 -2.09 0.44
CA THR A 142 16.84 -3.50 0.11
C THR A 142 16.57 -4.37 1.33
N VAL A 143 15.67 -5.35 1.20
CA VAL A 143 15.40 -6.36 2.22
C VAL A 143 15.84 -7.73 1.69
N LYS A 144 16.87 -8.33 2.31
CA LYS A 144 17.41 -9.62 1.91
C LYS A 144 16.83 -10.75 2.75
N GLY A 145 16.32 -11.79 2.09
CA GLY A 145 15.89 -13.04 2.70
C GLY A 145 16.68 -14.23 2.16
N SER A 146 16.46 -15.42 2.74
CA SER A 146 17.13 -16.65 2.32
C SER A 146 16.74 -17.12 0.91
N LYS A 147 15.57 -16.70 0.41
CA LYS A 147 15.03 -17.11 -0.90
C LYS A 147 15.00 -16.00 -1.95
N GLY A 148 15.64 -14.86 -1.67
CA GLY A 148 15.62 -13.73 -2.59
C GLY A 148 15.76 -12.41 -1.85
N ARG A 149 15.38 -11.34 -2.53
CA ARG A 149 15.40 -10.00 -1.95
C ARG A 149 14.30 -9.13 -2.54
N ILE A 150 13.93 -8.12 -1.78
CA ILE A 150 13.04 -7.06 -2.23
C ILE A 150 13.90 -5.82 -2.39
N LEU A 151 13.91 -5.26 -3.59
CA LEU A 151 14.48 -3.93 -3.84
C LEU A 151 13.31 -2.97 -4.03
N ALA A 152 13.30 -1.89 -3.25
CA ALA A 152 12.28 -0.85 -3.30
C ALA A 152 12.92 0.50 -3.59
N LEU A 153 12.42 1.21 -4.59
CA LEU A 153 12.85 2.56 -4.95
C LEU A 153 11.67 3.53 -4.81
N ASN A 154 11.95 4.73 -4.31
CA ASN A 154 11.01 5.81 -4.17
C ASN A 154 11.48 7.00 -5.01
N GLU A 155 10.80 7.23 -6.13
CA GLU A 155 11.15 8.22 -7.15
C GLU A 155 9.94 9.13 -7.39
N ASP A 156 10.04 10.41 -7.02
CA ASP A 156 9.04 11.45 -7.29
C ASP A 156 7.59 11.04 -6.93
N GLY A 157 7.40 10.38 -5.79
CA GLY A 157 6.08 9.94 -5.31
C GLY A 157 5.56 8.65 -5.98
N THR A 158 6.39 7.99 -6.79
CA THR A 158 6.18 6.64 -7.32
C THR A 158 7.07 5.66 -6.56
N PHE A 159 6.44 4.61 -6.02
CA PHE A 159 7.13 3.56 -5.29
C PHE A 159 7.22 2.30 -6.16
N LEU A 160 8.43 1.90 -6.51
CA LEU A 160 8.72 0.73 -7.34
C LEU A 160 9.23 -0.40 -6.46
N ILE A 161 8.71 -1.61 -6.67
CA ILE A 161 9.16 -2.81 -5.96
C ILE A 161 9.59 -3.86 -6.98
N ALA A 162 10.77 -4.45 -6.77
CA ALA A 162 11.26 -5.62 -7.48
C ALA A 162 11.46 -6.79 -6.52
N PHE A 163 10.97 -7.96 -6.90
CA PHE A 163 11.17 -9.22 -6.18
C PHE A 163 12.25 -10.04 -6.88
N CYS A 164 13.47 -9.97 -6.38
CA CYS A 164 14.63 -10.59 -7.02
C CYS A 164 14.91 -11.99 -6.47
N LYS A 165 15.51 -12.84 -7.31
CA LYS A 165 16.03 -14.16 -6.92
C LYS A 165 17.27 -14.02 -6.02
N PRO A 166 17.72 -15.09 -5.34
CA PRO A 166 18.88 -15.04 -4.45
C PRO A 166 20.18 -14.55 -5.12
N ASP A 167 20.36 -14.87 -6.39
CA ASP A 167 21.54 -14.66 -7.24
C ASP A 167 21.47 -13.39 -8.10
N THR A 168 20.30 -12.74 -8.18
CA THR A 168 20.14 -11.49 -8.94
C THR A 168 21.11 -10.42 -8.45
N MET A 169 21.72 -9.62 -9.33
CA MET A 169 22.61 -8.52 -8.95
C MET A 169 21.79 -7.24 -8.64
N PRO A 170 21.82 -6.67 -7.41
CA PRO A 170 20.95 -5.52 -7.06
C PRO A 170 21.21 -4.28 -7.90
N GLY A 171 22.49 -4.01 -8.20
CA GLY A 171 22.89 -2.82 -8.95
C GLY A 171 22.30 -2.79 -10.36
N SER A 172 22.26 -3.93 -11.07
CA SER A 172 21.66 -3.98 -12.40
C SER A 172 20.15 -3.81 -12.35
N VAL A 173 19.48 -4.39 -11.35
CA VAL A 173 18.04 -4.22 -11.15
C VAL A 173 17.71 -2.76 -10.84
N LYS A 174 18.50 -2.10 -9.98
CA LYS A 174 18.33 -0.68 -9.66
C LYS A 174 18.37 0.19 -10.91
N LEU A 175 19.38 0.02 -11.76
CA LEU A 175 19.51 0.78 -13.01
C LEU A 175 18.30 0.60 -13.94
N GLU A 176 17.82 -0.64 -14.09
CA GLU A 176 16.61 -0.92 -14.89
C GLU A 176 15.34 -0.31 -14.25
N MET A 177 15.24 -0.28 -12.92
CA MET A 177 14.13 0.35 -12.22
C MET A 177 14.15 1.88 -12.32
N GLU A 178 15.33 2.51 -12.25
CA GLU A 178 15.52 3.95 -12.48
C GLU A 178 15.15 4.34 -13.92
N GLU A 179 15.51 3.52 -14.90
CA GLU A 179 15.12 3.74 -16.29
C GLU A 179 13.61 3.56 -16.49
N LEU A 180 13.02 2.55 -15.84
CA LEU A 180 11.58 2.36 -15.83
C LEU A 180 10.84 3.55 -15.19
N SER A 181 11.38 4.15 -14.13
CA SER A 181 10.74 5.29 -13.45
C SER A 181 10.58 6.50 -14.38
N LYS A 182 11.55 6.75 -15.26
CA LYS A 182 11.47 7.79 -16.31
C LYS A 182 10.35 7.48 -17.30
N ARG A 183 10.30 6.25 -17.83
CA ARG A 183 9.26 5.81 -18.77
C ARG A 183 7.85 5.89 -18.17
N ILE A 184 7.71 5.58 -16.88
CA ILE A 184 6.43 5.69 -16.16
C ILE A 184 5.97 7.14 -16.08
N ARG A 185 6.86 8.08 -15.75
CA ARG A 185 6.52 9.52 -15.72
C ARG A 185 6.02 9.99 -17.07
N GLU A 186 6.73 9.67 -18.15
CA GLU A 186 6.31 10.01 -19.52
C GLU A 186 4.91 9.48 -19.86
N ALA A 187 4.59 8.23 -19.48
CA ALA A 187 3.28 7.62 -19.71
C ALA A 187 2.17 8.20 -18.82
N LEU A 188 2.51 8.73 -17.64
CA LEU A 188 1.57 9.35 -16.72
C LEU A 188 1.29 10.82 -17.07
N ASP A 189 2.31 11.56 -17.52
CA ASP A 189 2.29 13.01 -17.82
C ASP A 189 1.81 13.35 -19.23
N SER A 190 1.73 12.38 -20.14
CA SER A 190 1.08 12.57 -21.44
C SER A 190 -0.41 12.86 -21.25
N LYS A 191 -0.75 14.16 -21.34
CA LYS A 191 -2.08 14.77 -21.40
C LYS A 191 -2.63 14.74 -22.82
#